data_AF-A0A7C6EVF3-F1
#
_entry.id   AF-A0A7C6EVF3-F1
#
_cell.length_a   1.000
_cell.length_b   1.000
_cell.length_c   1.000
_cell.angle_alpha   90.00
_cell.angle_beta   90.00
_cell.angle_gamma   90.00
#
_symmetry.space_group_name_H-M   'P 1'
#
loop_
_entity.id
_entity.type
_entity.pdbx_description
1 polymer ?
#
loop_
_entity_poly.entity_id
_entity_poly.type
_entity_poly.pdbx_seq_one_letter_code
_entity_poly.pdbx_strand_id
1 'polypeptide(L)'
;MVSIGTRKGIVSGSVQQASEGRIKMLRATDVFASGGNFGEEVRMKITGVRRSNGAARGQFRALLSGLTSGARWLAIFLGIVLGADSAGRAQSFAAFILRALSTPEANRQAVVDSFLAALASCPLIEADTVAHFLYAGQASSVTVAGDMNQWDPRAWPMRNLTGTTLWYRTAVFERDARIDYKFVVDGGTWLLDPRNPYQVRGGFGPNSELRMPGYVPPDEVVYRPEVPHGTLRDTTVTSFFLGNTRTIRVYLPPGYDGGQESLPLLLVHDGLEYISLAQAHVVLDNLIAAQRIRPVVAVFVPPVDRTAEYAGSKKELFTRFLLEELLPALCRRYRIASDPSLRAVLGASNGGNIALYLGLHHPEAFGNVAAQSSNVEPEIAAGFRDGPRLPLRIYLDLGTYDIPLIIERVRGLVPILTERGYPLRCAEYHEGHSWGNWRAHVDEALEFFFPGPALRVGMLEETLPTTPRVQVYPNPMKGSGTLAVHLPRGTSFEIRLYDVRGRCQRTLRSCAGSAGVTTVWLDARDDRGFPLESGLYICRLAAPGGITSVGRLILLR
;
A
#
# COMPACT_ATOMS: atom_id res chain seq x y z
N MET A 1 16.34 -26.92 6.84
CA MET A 1 17.74 -27.12 6.40
C MET A 1 17.73 -28.17 5.30
N VAL A 2 18.16 -27.82 4.08
CA VAL A 2 18.34 -28.76 2.97
C VAL A 2 19.83 -28.79 2.66
N SER A 3 20.45 -29.96 2.74
CA SER A 3 21.84 -30.21 2.33
C SER A 3 21.80 -30.90 0.97
N ILE A 4 22.57 -30.37 0.02
CA ILE A 4 22.78 -30.97 -1.30
C ILE A 4 24.24 -31.43 -1.33
N GLY A 5 24.47 -32.73 -1.50
CA GLY A 5 25.79 -33.30 -1.65
C GLY A 5 25.82 -34.19 -2.89
N THR A 6 26.80 -33.97 -3.76
CA THR A 6 27.12 -34.86 -4.90
C THR A 6 28.34 -35.71 -4.57
N ARG A 7 28.39 -36.93 -5.12
CA ARG A 7 29.49 -37.88 -4.91
C ARG A 7 30.71 -37.53 -5.79
N LYS A 8 31.86 -37.40 -5.12
CA LYS A 8 33.26 -37.44 -5.60
C LYS A 8 33.87 -36.17 -6.22
N GLY A 9 34.89 -35.65 -5.51
CA GLY A 9 35.96 -34.82 -6.07
C GLY A 9 36.31 -33.61 -5.21
N ILE A 10 37.37 -33.69 -4.39
CA ILE A 10 37.94 -32.58 -3.62
C ILE A 10 38.75 -31.70 -4.56
N VAL A 11 38.45 -30.39 -4.61
CA VAL A 11 39.43 -29.35 -4.95
C VAL A 11 39.30 -28.24 -3.90
N SER A 12 40.41 -27.99 -3.21
CA SER A 12 40.62 -27.00 -2.16
C SER A 12 40.76 -25.58 -2.71
N GLY A 13 40.16 -24.60 -2.03
CA GLY A 13 40.43 -23.17 -2.25
C GLY A 13 39.67 -22.30 -1.23
N SER A 14 40.42 -21.52 -0.46
CA SER A 14 40.01 -20.73 0.72
C SER A 14 39.04 -19.58 0.43
N VAL A 15 38.04 -19.37 1.29
CA VAL A 15 37.27 -18.12 1.37
C VAL A 15 37.50 -17.46 2.72
N GLN A 16 38.24 -16.34 2.68
CA GLN A 16 38.31 -15.35 3.75
C GLN A 16 36.97 -14.64 3.91
N GLN A 17 36.71 -14.30 5.16
CA GLN A 17 35.54 -13.63 5.71
C GLN A 17 35.21 -12.30 5.00
N ALA A 18 34.00 -12.16 4.47
CA ALA A 18 33.43 -10.87 4.10
C ALA A 18 31.92 -10.84 4.39
N SER A 19 31.50 -9.72 4.93
CA SER A 19 30.24 -9.35 5.56
C SER A 19 29.05 -9.20 4.60
N GLU A 20 27.85 -9.41 5.15
CA GLU A 20 26.56 -8.80 4.75
C GLU A 20 25.94 -9.15 3.37
N GLY A 21 25.37 -10.35 3.30
CA GLY A 21 23.97 -10.62 2.95
C GLY A 21 23.23 -9.82 1.86
N ARG A 22 23.29 -10.29 0.61
CA ARG A 22 22.15 -10.28 -0.33
C ARG A 22 22.02 -11.66 -0.99
N ILE A 23 21.07 -12.47 -0.54
CA ILE A 23 20.69 -13.72 -1.22
C ILE A 23 19.52 -13.40 -2.15
N LYS A 24 19.74 -13.45 -3.46
CA LYS A 24 18.68 -13.48 -4.48
C LYS A 24 17.83 -14.74 -4.28
N MET A 25 16.56 -14.59 -3.94
CA MET A 25 15.56 -15.64 -4.13
C MET A 25 15.24 -15.73 -5.63
N LEU A 26 15.78 -16.72 -6.31
CA LEU A 26 15.28 -17.15 -7.62
C LEU A 26 13.91 -17.80 -7.42
N ARG A 27 12.90 -17.32 -8.14
CA ARG A 27 11.53 -17.87 -8.11
C ARG A 27 11.53 -19.27 -8.74
N ALA A 28 10.86 -20.22 -8.11
CA ALA A 28 10.70 -21.59 -8.58
C ALA A 28 9.81 -21.75 -9.84
N THR A 29 9.51 -20.66 -10.54
CA THR A 29 8.76 -20.63 -11.80
C THR A 29 9.66 -20.57 -13.04
N ASP A 30 10.96 -20.30 -12.88
CA ASP A 30 11.85 -20.01 -14.02
C ASP A 30 12.61 -21.24 -14.58
N VAL A 31 12.16 -22.46 -14.26
CA VAL A 31 12.78 -23.71 -14.77
C VAL A 31 11.87 -24.48 -15.74
N PHE A 32 10.67 -23.96 -16.06
CA PHE A 32 9.79 -24.53 -17.10
C PHE A 32 9.60 -23.60 -18.30
N ALA A 33 10.67 -22.93 -18.72
CA ALA A 33 10.71 -22.11 -19.93
C ALA A 33 12.07 -22.21 -20.65
N SER A 34 12.55 -23.43 -20.89
CA SER A 34 13.58 -23.68 -21.91
C SER A 34 13.46 -25.13 -22.39
N GLY A 35 13.01 -25.31 -23.63
CA GLY A 35 12.82 -26.62 -24.26
C GLY A 35 14.13 -27.37 -24.50
N GLY A 36 14.66 -28.02 -23.46
CA GLY A 36 15.82 -28.90 -23.53
C GLY A 36 15.48 -30.31 -23.05
N ASN A 37 15.70 -31.30 -23.90
CA ASN A 37 15.60 -32.73 -23.59
C ASN A 37 16.74 -33.13 -22.62
N PHE A 38 16.43 -33.49 -21.38
CA PHE A 38 17.34 -34.22 -20.50
C PHE A 38 16.56 -35.27 -19.71
N GLY A 39 16.80 -36.54 -20.04
CA GLY A 39 16.35 -37.66 -19.23
C GLY A 39 17.39 -37.95 -18.15
N GLU A 40 17.04 -37.75 -16.88
CA GLU A 40 17.65 -38.44 -15.74
C GLU A 40 16.75 -38.30 -14.49
N GLU A 41 16.54 -39.42 -13.77
CA GLU A 41 15.64 -39.56 -12.62
C GLU A 41 16.14 -38.79 -11.38
N VAL A 42 15.35 -37.83 -10.88
CA VAL A 42 15.56 -37.23 -9.55
C VAL A 42 14.60 -37.89 -8.54
N ARG A 43 15.12 -38.67 -7.59
CA ARG A 43 14.35 -39.21 -6.45
C ARG A 43 14.45 -38.30 -5.23
N MET A 44 13.36 -37.63 -4.87
CA MET A 44 13.19 -37.01 -3.54
C MET A 44 12.55 -38.00 -2.55
N LYS A 45 13.12 -38.12 -1.34
CA LYS A 45 12.61 -38.98 -0.27
C LYS A 45 11.92 -38.09 0.79
N ILE A 46 10.59 -38.12 0.85
CA ILE A 46 9.81 -37.43 1.88
C ILE A 46 9.79 -38.31 3.14
N THR A 47 10.25 -37.78 4.27
CA THR A 47 10.08 -38.40 5.59
C THR A 47 9.14 -37.54 6.42
N GLY A 48 8.01 -38.12 6.87
CA GLY A 48 7.07 -37.48 7.80
C GLY A 48 5.61 -37.50 7.35
N VAL A 49 4.95 -38.65 7.38
CA VAL A 49 3.48 -38.74 7.37
C VAL A 49 3.05 -39.65 8.53
N ARG A 50 2.25 -39.10 9.46
CA ARG A 50 1.62 -39.85 10.56
C ARG A 50 0.57 -40.81 9.99
N ARG A 51 0.49 -41.99 10.61
CA ARG A 51 -0.25 -43.19 10.19
C ARG A 51 -1.76 -42.95 9.98
N SER A 52 -2.29 -43.46 8.87
CA SER A 52 -3.68 -43.94 8.75
C SER A 52 -3.72 -45.25 7.94
N ASN A 53 -4.84 -45.98 8.08
CA ASN A 53 -4.98 -47.44 8.07
C ASN A 53 -4.47 -48.25 6.85
N GLY A 54 -3.97 -49.46 7.14
CA GLY A 54 -3.26 -50.37 6.23
C GLY A 54 -4.05 -51.05 5.10
N ALA A 55 -5.37 -50.85 5.00
CA ALA A 55 -6.18 -51.47 3.94
C ALA A 55 -6.16 -50.66 2.61
N ALA A 56 -5.93 -49.34 2.67
CA ALA A 56 -5.95 -48.47 1.48
C ALA A 56 -4.66 -48.54 0.63
N ARG A 57 -3.56 -49.12 1.15
CA ARG A 57 -2.26 -49.18 0.45
C ARG A 57 -2.21 -50.20 -0.68
N GLY A 58 -3.02 -51.26 -0.62
CA GLY A 58 -3.04 -52.33 -1.62
C GLY A 58 -3.70 -51.90 -2.93
N GLN A 59 -4.87 -51.26 -2.85
CA GLN A 59 -5.63 -50.83 -4.03
C GLN A 59 -5.03 -49.58 -4.70
N PHE A 60 -4.42 -48.67 -3.93
CA PHE A 60 -3.82 -47.44 -4.49
C PHE A 60 -2.50 -47.69 -5.24
N ARG A 61 -1.73 -48.74 -4.85
CA ARG A 61 -0.50 -49.12 -5.56
C ARG A 61 -0.77 -49.81 -6.91
N ALA A 62 -1.87 -50.55 -7.02
CA ALA A 62 -2.27 -51.20 -8.27
C ALA A 62 -2.76 -50.20 -9.33
N LEU A 63 -3.38 -49.09 -8.92
CA LEU A 63 -3.87 -48.06 -9.85
C LEU A 63 -2.75 -47.19 -10.47
N LEU A 64 -1.60 -47.08 -9.79
CA LEU A 64 -0.51 -46.19 -10.19
C LEU A 64 0.56 -46.87 -11.04
N SER A 65 0.59 -48.20 -11.16
CA SER A 65 1.62 -48.93 -11.91
C SER A 65 1.50 -48.83 -13.44
N GLY A 66 0.41 -48.27 -13.96
CA GLY A 66 0.17 -48.13 -15.40
C GLY A 66 0.19 -46.70 -15.96
N LEU A 67 0.49 -45.68 -15.14
CA LEU A 67 0.39 -44.27 -15.55
C LEU A 67 1.76 -43.61 -15.75
N THR A 68 1.89 -42.82 -16.82
CA THR A 68 3.08 -42.02 -17.13
C THR A 68 3.34 -40.93 -16.07
N SER A 69 4.57 -40.45 -15.99
CA SER A 69 5.09 -39.57 -14.92
C SER A 69 4.24 -38.32 -14.67
N GLY A 70 3.63 -37.75 -15.70
CA GLY A 70 2.76 -36.56 -15.61
C GLY A 70 1.39 -36.83 -14.97
N ALA A 71 0.78 -37.98 -15.24
CA ALA A 71 -0.53 -38.36 -14.71
C ALA A 71 -0.48 -38.68 -13.20
N ARG A 72 0.68 -39.11 -12.70
CA ARG A 72 0.91 -39.36 -11.27
C ARG A 72 0.92 -38.07 -10.44
N TRP A 73 1.42 -36.96 -10.99
CA TRP A 73 1.40 -35.66 -10.30
C TRP A 73 0.00 -35.06 -10.23
N LEU A 74 -0.80 -35.22 -11.29
CA LEU A 74 -2.20 -34.79 -11.32
C LEU A 74 -3.06 -35.56 -10.29
N ALA A 75 -2.84 -36.87 -10.14
CA ALA A 75 -3.54 -37.69 -9.14
C ALA A 75 -3.15 -37.33 -7.68
N ILE A 76 -1.89 -36.96 -7.43
CA ILE A 76 -1.44 -36.51 -6.11
C ILE A 76 -2.01 -35.11 -5.80
N PHE A 77 -2.10 -34.22 -6.79
CA PHE A 77 -2.74 -32.92 -6.64
C PHE A 77 -4.26 -33.05 -6.39
N LEU A 78 -4.94 -33.95 -7.11
CA LEU A 78 -6.36 -34.27 -6.86
C LEU A 78 -6.60 -34.90 -5.48
N GLY A 79 -5.67 -35.73 -4.99
CA GLY A 79 -5.78 -36.36 -3.67
C GLY A 79 -5.65 -35.39 -2.49
N ILE A 80 -4.97 -34.26 -2.67
CA ILE A 80 -4.86 -33.19 -1.66
C ILE A 80 -6.11 -32.28 -1.68
N VAL A 81 -6.75 -32.12 -2.84
CA VAL A 81 -7.99 -31.33 -2.99
C VAL A 81 -9.24 -32.07 -2.49
N LEU A 82 -9.25 -33.40 -2.57
CA LEU A 82 -10.42 -34.22 -2.21
C LEU A 82 -10.40 -34.76 -0.76
N GLY A 83 -9.41 -34.37 0.04
CA GLY A 83 -9.18 -34.90 1.39
C GLY A 83 -9.30 -33.85 2.50
N ALA A 84 -10.38 -33.07 2.56
CA ALA A 84 -10.79 -32.34 3.76
C ALA A 84 -12.26 -31.90 3.73
N ASP A 85 -13.02 -32.50 4.64
CA ASP A 85 -14.24 -32.01 5.31
C ASP A 85 -15.55 -31.74 4.54
N SER A 86 -16.50 -32.61 4.86
CA SER A 86 -17.95 -32.44 4.75
C SER A 86 -18.48 -31.46 5.80
N ALA A 87 -18.55 -30.17 5.45
CA ALA A 87 -19.50 -29.21 6.01
C ALA A 87 -19.52 -27.92 5.15
N GLY A 88 -20.53 -27.77 4.30
CA GLY A 88 -21.06 -26.46 3.86
C GLY A 88 -20.15 -25.45 3.13
N ARG A 89 -19.00 -25.83 2.57
CA ARG A 89 -18.18 -24.90 1.77
C ARG A 89 -18.74 -24.74 0.35
N ALA A 90 -18.85 -23.50 -0.11
CA ALA A 90 -19.04 -23.17 -1.52
C ALA A 90 -18.02 -23.96 -2.37
N GLN A 91 -18.50 -24.59 -3.44
CA GLN A 91 -17.66 -25.33 -4.37
C GLN A 91 -16.61 -24.39 -4.96
N SER A 92 -15.32 -24.72 -4.84
CA SER A 92 -14.24 -23.87 -5.42
C SER A 92 -14.45 -23.63 -6.90
N PHE A 93 -13.97 -22.51 -7.43
CA PHE A 93 -14.09 -22.14 -8.83
C PHE A 93 -13.48 -23.20 -9.75
N ALA A 94 -12.35 -23.79 -9.36
CA ALA A 94 -11.75 -24.91 -10.09
C ALA A 94 -12.67 -26.14 -10.14
N ALA A 95 -13.34 -26.47 -9.03
CA ALA A 95 -14.30 -27.58 -8.98
C ALA A 95 -15.56 -27.27 -9.81
N PHE A 96 -16.00 -26.00 -9.86
CA PHE A 96 -17.05 -25.56 -10.78
C PHE A 96 -16.64 -25.76 -12.25
N ILE A 97 -15.44 -25.31 -12.65
CA ILE A 97 -14.95 -25.48 -14.03
C ILE A 97 -14.89 -26.96 -14.42
N LEU A 98 -14.37 -27.83 -13.54
CA LEU A 98 -14.34 -29.27 -13.78
C LEU A 98 -15.74 -29.87 -13.92
N ARG A 99 -16.67 -29.49 -13.04
CA ARG A 99 -18.07 -29.92 -13.12
C ARG A 99 -18.71 -29.51 -14.43
N ALA A 100 -18.54 -28.26 -14.85
CA ALA A 100 -19.10 -27.76 -16.09
C ALA A 100 -18.51 -28.50 -17.32
N LEU A 101 -17.20 -28.72 -17.37
CA LEU A 101 -16.57 -29.46 -18.47
C LEU A 101 -16.99 -30.94 -18.53
N SER A 102 -17.23 -31.56 -17.37
CA SER A 102 -17.75 -32.94 -17.28
C SER A 102 -19.24 -33.08 -17.61
N THR A 103 -19.97 -31.96 -17.68
CA THR A 103 -21.39 -31.94 -18.05
C THR A 103 -21.51 -32.04 -19.58
N PRO A 104 -22.48 -32.82 -20.12
CA PRO A 104 -22.75 -32.85 -21.56
C PRO A 104 -22.95 -31.43 -22.12
N GLU A 105 -22.40 -31.16 -23.31
CA GLU A 105 -22.34 -29.80 -23.89
C GLU A 105 -23.69 -29.08 -23.90
N ALA A 106 -24.76 -29.78 -24.28
CA ALA A 106 -26.14 -29.28 -24.29
C ALA A 106 -26.63 -28.72 -22.93
N ASN A 107 -26.04 -29.16 -21.82
CA ASN A 107 -26.43 -28.78 -20.46
C ASN A 107 -25.41 -27.86 -19.78
N ARG A 108 -24.25 -27.56 -20.40
CA ARG A 108 -23.18 -26.76 -19.77
C ARG A 108 -23.61 -25.34 -19.46
N GLN A 109 -24.36 -24.72 -20.37
CA GLN A 109 -24.84 -23.35 -20.18
C GLN A 109 -25.73 -23.24 -18.92
N ALA A 110 -26.61 -24.20 -18.69
CA ALA A 110 -27.45 -24.21 -17.49
C ALA A 110 -26.63 -24.31 -16.18
N VAL A 111 -25.50 -25.03 -16.20
CA VAL A 111 -24.57 -25.10 -15.05
C VAL A 111 -23.88 -23.75 -14.83
N VAL A 112 -23.47 -23.07 -15.89
CA VAL A 112 -22.90 -21.72 -15.83
C VAL A 112 -23.92 -20.73 -15.28
N ASP A 113 -25.15 -20.73 -15.81
CA ASP A 113 -26.20 -19.79 -15.41
C ASP A 113 -26.55 -19.97 -13.93
N SER A 114 -26.68 -21.23 -13.48
CA SER A 114 -26.91 -21.56 -12.08
C SER A 114 -25.76 -21.11 -11.18
N PHE A 115 -24.51 -21.28 -11.62
CA PHE A 115 -23.34 -20.83 -10.87
C PHE A 115 -23.30 -19.31 -10.75
N LEU A 116 -23.45 -18.59 -11.87
CA LEU A 116 -23.45 -17.13 -11.89
C LEU A 116 -24.59 -16.59 -11.02
N ALA A 117 -25.81 -17.12 -11.15
CA ALA A 117 -26.96 -16.69 -10.34
C ALA A 117 -26.74 -16.86 -8.82
N ALA A 118 -25.90 -17.82 -8.40
CA ALA A 118 -25.55 -18.02 -7.00
C ALA A 118 -24.44 -17.08 -6.48
N LEU A 119 -23.70 -16.39 -7.36
CA LEU A 119 -22.67 -15.45 -6.96
C LEU A 119 -23.26 -14.11 -6.52
N ALA A 120 -22.87 -13.65 -5.34
CA ALA A 120 -23.26 -12.34 -4.81
C ALA A 120 -22.67 -11.17 -5.63
N SER A 121 -21.41 -11.26 -6.03
CA SER A 121 -20.71 -10.23 -6.81
C SER A 121 -19.56 -10.82 -7.62
N CYS A 122 -19.10 -10.08 -8.62
CA CYS A 122 -17.82 -10.30 -9.29
C CYS A 122 -16.83 -9.16 -8.99
N PRO A 123 -15.51 -9.40 -9.08
CA PRO A 123 -14.85 -10.71 -9.27
C PRO A 123 -15.11 -11.65 -8.09
N LEU A 124 -15.14 -12.97 -8.35
CA LEU A 124 -15.26 -13.96 -7.27
C LEU A 124 -13.91 -14.08 -6.56
N ILE A 125 -13.90 -13.96 -5.23
CA ILE A 125 -12.69 -14.05 -4.43
C ILE A 125 -12.60 -15.40 -3.70
N GLU A 126 -11.45 -16.07 -3.80
CA GLU A 126 -11.12 -17.29 -3.07
C GLU A 126 -9.83 -17.13 -2.26
N ALA A 127 -9.80 -17.77 -1.08
CA ALA A 127 -8.61 -17.84 -0.22
C ALA A 127 -7.97 -16.47 0.10
N ASP A 128 -8.77 -15.41 0.18
CA ASP A 128 -8.38 -14.01 0.42
C ASP A 128 -7.42 -13.35 -0.59
N THR A 129 -6.87 -14.11 -1.55
CA THR A 129 -5.82 -13.61 -2.46
C THR A 129 -6.08 -13.95 -3.92
N VAL A 130 -7.03 -14.82 -4.23
CA VAL A 130 -7.32 -15.27 -5.60
C VAL A 130 -8.58 -14.57 -6.09
N ALA A 131 -8.48 -13.84 -7.19
CA ALA A 131 -9.62 -13.21 -7.85
C ALA A 131 -9.92 -13.89 -9.19
N HIS A 132 -11.18 -14.23 -9.40
CA HIS A 132 -11.72 -14.76 -10.65
C HIS A 132 -12.57 -13.70 -11.32
N PHE A 133 -12.04 -13.09 -12.38
CA PHE A 133 -12.79 -12.22 -13.27
C PHE A 133 -13.68 -13.07 -14.16
N LEU A 134 -14.98 -12.76 -14.20
CA LEU A 134 -15.98 -13.53 -14.93
C LEU A 134 -16.79 -12.60 -15.83
N TYR A 135 -16.81 -12.90 -17.12
CA TYR A 135 -17.65 -12.22 -18.10
C TYR A 135 -18.57 -13.24 -18.76
N ALA A 136 -19.87 -12.95 -18.81
CA ALA A 136 -20.86 -13.80 -19.44
C ALA A 136 -21.44 -13.07 -20.66
N GLY A 137 -21.14 -13.57 -21.85
CA GLY A 137 -21.60 -12.97 -23.09
C GLY A 137 -21.07 -13.70 -24.32
N GLN A 138 -21.79 -13.57 -25.43
CA GLN A 138 -21.30 -13.99 -26.74
C GLN A 138 -20.21 -13.01 -27.18
N ALA A 139 -19.03 -13.54 -27.48
CA ALA A 139 -17.86 -12.78 -27.91
C ALA A 139 -16.92 -13.72 -28.68
N SER A 140 -16.05 -13.16 -29.52
CA SER A 140 -14.92 -13.87 -30.13
C SER A 140 -13.66 -13.78 -29.26
N SER A 141 -13.51 -12.71 -28.50
CA SER A 141 -12.44 -12.54 -27.52
C SER A 141 -12.86 -11.64 -26.36
N VAL A 142 -12.32 -11.92 -25.18
CA VAL A 142 -12.47 -11.05 -24.01
C VAL A 142 -11.13 -10.94 -23.31
N THR A 143 -10.74 -9.73 -22.93
CA THR A 143 -9.55 -9.47 -22.12
C THR A 143 -9.93 -8.63 -20.90
N VAL A 144 -9.07 -8.65 -19.88
CA VAL A 144 -9.15 -7.74 -18.72
C VAL A 144 -8.08 -6.67 -18.89
N ALA A 145 -8.43 -5.40 -18.81
CA ALA A 145 -7.47 -4.30 -18.82
C ALA A 145 -7.64 -3.48 -17.54
N GLY A 146 -6.54 -3.12 -16.88
CA GLY A 146 -6.60 -2.41 -15.60
C GLY A 146 -5.21 -2.07 -15.05
N ASP A 147 -5.16 -1.61 -13.80
CA ASP A 147 -3.91 -1.14 -13.19
C ASP A 147 -2.81 -2.22 -13.21
N MET A 148 -3.20 -3.47 -12.93
CA MET A 148 -2.30 -4.63 -12.86
C MET A 148 -1.60 -4.98 -14.17
N ASN A 149 -2.03 -4.43 -15.30
CA ASN A 149 -1.45 -4.66 -16.61
C ASN A 149 -1.34 -3.39 -17.46
N GLN A 150 -1.25 -2.23 -16.81
CA GLN A 150 -1.01 -0.95 -17.47
C GLN A 150 -2.08 -0.60 -18.51
N TRP A 151 -3.32 -1.03 -18.25
CA TRP A 151 -4.46 -0.82 -19.15
C TRP A 151 -4.24 -1.36 -20.58
N ASP A 152 -3.33 -2.32 -20.77
CA ASP A 152 -3.11 -2.95 -22.07
C ASP A 152 -4.32 -3.84 -22.42
N PRO A 153 -5.07 -3.51 -23.49
CA PRO A 153 -6.27 -4.24 -23.89
C PRO A 153 -5.99 -5.67 -24.38
N ARG A 154 -4.72 -6.09 -24.47
CA ARG A 154 -4.30 -7.40 -24.97
C ARG A 154 -3.55 -8.23 -23.94
N ALA A 155 -3.08 -7.63 -22.84
CA ALA A 155 -2.18 -8.30 -21.91
C ALA A 155 -2.83 -9.47 -21.17
N TRP A 156 -4.10 -9.36 -20.81
CA TRP A 156 -4.79 -10.34 -19.97
C TRP A 156 -6.00 -10.99 -20.67
N PRO A 157 -5.79 -11.85 -21.68
CA PRO A 157 -6.88 -12.58 -22.31
C PRO A 157 -7.59 -13.52 -21.33
N MET A 158 -8.91 -13.62 -21.46
CA MET A 158 -9.76 -14.52 -20.69
C MET A 158 -9.93 -15.85 -21.44
N ARG A 159 -10.15 -16.94 -20.70
CA ARG A 159 -10.45 -18.26 -21.26
C ARG A 159 -11.95 -18.41 -21.42
N ASN A 160 -12.41 -18.80 -22.60
CA ASN A 160 -13.79 -19.25 -22.79
C ASN A 160 -13.96 -20.68 -22.25
N LEU A 161 -15.03 -20.92 -21.50
CA LEU A 161 -15.47 -22.26 -21.14
C LEU A 161 -16.24 -22.86 -22.32
N THR A 162 -15.62 -23.80 -23.02
CA THR A 162 -16.11 -24.35 -24.30
C THR A 162 -17.55 -24.83 -24.25
N GLY A 163 -18.35 -24.39 -25.22
CA GLY A 163 -19.79 -24.68 -25.32
C GLY A 163 -20.66 -23.78 -24.44
N THR A 164 -20.12 -22.66 -23.94
CA THR A 164 -20.84 -21.70 -23.09
C THR A 164 -20.46 -20.25 -23.40
N THR A 165 -21.23 -19.30 -22.86
CA THR A 165 -20.95 -17.86 -22.90
C THR A 165 -19.97 -17.36 -21.83
N LEU A 166 -19.45 -18.26 -20.98
CA LEU A 166 -18.59 -17.86 -19.87
C LEU A 166 -17.14 -17.67 -20.31
N TRP A 167 -16.62 -16.49 -20.03
CA TRP A 167 -15.21 -16.14 -20.10
C TRP A 167 -14.70 -15.93 -18.68
N TYR A 168 -13.51 -16.45 -18.38
CA TYR A 168 -12.91 -16.30 -17.05
C TYR A 168 -11.41 -16.07 -17.09
N ARG A 169 -10.91 -15.35 -16.08
CA ARG A 169 -9.48 -15.24 -15.79
C ARG A 169 -9.25 -15.24 -14.30
N THR A 170 -8.27 -16.02 -13.85
CA THR A 170 -7.86 -16.10 -12.45
C THR A 170 -6.52 -15.38 -12.28
N ALA A 171 -6.40 -14.56 -11.24
CA ALA A 171 -5.15 -13.91 -10.85
C ALA A 171 -5.01 -13.90 -9.32
N VAL A 172 -3.79 -13.69 -8.85
CA VAL A 172 -3.47 -13.56 -7.43
C VAL A 172 -3.10 -12.10 -7.15
N PHE A 173 -3.62 -11.57 -6.05
CA PHE A 173 -3.37 -10.22 -5.56
C PHE A 173 -3.06 -10.24 -4.06
N GLU A 174 -2.43 -9.18 -3.58
CA GLU A 174 -2.25 -8.94 -2.15
C GLU A 174 -3.61 -8.77 -1.46
N ARG A 175 -3.69 -9.13 -0.18
CA ARG A 175 -4.98 -9.20 0.54
C ARG A 175 -5.67 -7.84 0.64
N ASP A 176 -4.90 -6.77 0.61
CA ASP A 176 -5.30 -5.37 0.69
C ASP A 176 -5.31 -4.66 -0.69
N ALA A 177 -5.18 -5.41 -1.79
CA ALA A 177 -5.16 -4.80 -3.11
C ALA A 177 -6.52 -4.21 -3.52
N ARG A 178 -6.46 -3.04 -4.17
CA ARG A 178 -7.62 -2.40 -4.81
C ARG A 178 -7.27 -1.93 -6.22
N ILE A 179 -7.94 -2.52 -7.21
CA ILE A 179 -7.54 -2.46 -8.63
C ILE A 179 -8.69 -1.94 -9.49
N ASP A 180 -8.43 -0.92 -10.31
CA ASP A 180 -9.33 -0.54 -11.39
C ASP A 180 -9.18 -1.49 -12.57
N TYR A 181 -10.30 -1.89 -13.16
CA TYR A 181 -10.30 -2.68 -14.39
C TYR A 181 -11.56 -2.48 -15.25
N LYS A 182 -11.47 -2.96 -16.48
CA LYS A 182 -12.55 -3.12 -17.47
C LYS A 182 -12.37 -4.43 -18.24
N PHE A 183 -13.44 -4.91 -18.84
CA PHE A 183 -13.38 -5.91 -19.90
C PHE A 183 -13.18 -5.22 -21.25
N VAL A 184 -12.38 -5.81 -22.13
CA VAL A 184 -12.31 -5.44 -23.54
C VAL A 184 -12.81 -6.61 -24.37
N VAL A 185 -13.97 -6.43 -25.00
CA VAL A 185 -14.66 -7.45 -25.80
C VAL A 185 -14.38 -7.19 -27.28
N ASP A 186 -14.04 -8.26 -28.00
CA ASP A 186 -13.76 -8.26 -29.45
C ASP A 186 -12.72 -7.21 -29.87
N GLY A 187 -11.77 -6.93 -28.98
CA GLY A 187 -10.62 -6.04 -29.22
C GLY A 187 -10.94 -4.55 -29.25
N GLY A 188 -12.20 -4.13 -29.04
CA GLY A 188 -12.60 -2.73 -29.16
C GLY A 188 -13.68 -2.24 -28.20
N THR A 189 -14.48 -3.12 -27.61
CA THR A 189 -15.59 -2.71 -26.74
C THR A 189 -15.19 -2.75 -25.27
N TRP A 190 -15.05 -1.57 -24.67
CA TRP A 190 -14.67 -1.43 -23.26
C TRP A 190 -15.91 -1.43 -22.36
N LEU A 191 -16.00 -2.41 -21.47
CA LEU A 191 -17.15 -2.60 -20.60
C LEU A 191 -16.72 -2.58 -19.12
N LEU A 192 -17.55 -1.95 -18.30
CA LEU A 192 -17.54 -2.22 -16.86
C LEU A 192 -17.98 -3.66 -16.62
N ASP A 193 -17.52 -4.26 -15.53
CA ASP A 193 -18.04 -5.52 -15.05
C ASP A 193 -19.47 -5.31 -14.54
N PRO A 194 -20.49 -5.84 -15.24
CA PRO A 194 -21.88 -5.59 -14.88
C PRO A 194 -22.28 -6.25 -13.56
N ARG A 195 -21.44 -7.16 -13.04
CA ARG A 195 -21.67 -7.89 -11.78
C ARG A 195 -20.79 -7.38 -10.65
N ASN A 196 -19.99 -6.35 -10.88
CA ASN A 196 -19.21 -5.69 -9.85
C ASN A 196 -20.03 -4.54 -9.21
N PRO A 197 -20.35 -4.62 -7.91
CA PRO A 197 -21.10 -3.57 -7.22
C PRO A 197 -20.27 -2.30 -6.97
N TYR A 198 -18.95 -2.37 -7.17
CA TYR A 198 -18.03 -1.28 -6.90
C TYR A 198 -17.51 -0.67 -8.21
N GLN A 199 -17.62 0.65 -8.29
CA GLN A 199 -17.06 1.45 -9.36
C GLN A 199 -16.34 2.67 -8.78
N VAL A 200 -15.32 3.12 -9.49
CA VAL A 200 -14.67 4.40 -9.24
C VAL A 200 -14.78 5.28 -10.47
N ARG A 201 -14.89 6.59 -10.27
CA ARG A 201 -14.78 7.55 -11.37
C ARG A 201 -13.30 7.85 -11.64
N GLY A 202 -12.89 7.76 -12.89
CA GLY A 202 -11.59 8.24 -13.36
C GLY A 202 -11.73 9.35 -14.40
N GLY A 203 -10.60 9.90 -14.85
CA GLY A 203 -10.56 10.96 -15.87
C GLY A 203 -11.07 10.52 -17.26
N PHE A 204 -11.09 9.22 -17.54
CA PHE A 204 -11.58 8.63 -18.80
C PHE A 204 -12.90 7.87 -18.63
N GLY A 205 -13.69 8.28 -17.64
CA GLY A 205 -14.95 7.63 -17.27
C GLY A 205 -14.80 6.65 -16.09
N PRO A 206 -15.89 5.98 -15.72
CA PRO A 206 -15.88 5.05 -14.60
C PRO A 206 -15.09 3.78 -14.91
N ASN A 207 -14.57 3.13 -13.88
CA ASN A 207 -13.91 1.83 -13.89
C ASN A 207 -14.58 0.89 -12.89
N SER A 208 -14.50 -0.42 -13.13
CA SER A 208 -14.89 -1.41 -12.12
C SER A 208 -13.76 -1.55 -11.10
N GLU A 209 -14.10 -1.76 -9.84
CA GLU A 209 -13.13 -1.79 -8.75
C GLU A 209 -13.08 -3.18 -8.12
N LEU A 210 -11.96 -3.87 -8.27
CA LEU A 210 -11.66 -5.06 -7.46
C LEU A 210 -11.22 -4.58 -6.07
N ARG A 211 -11.89 -5.09 -5.03
CA ARG A 211 -11.48 -4.93 -3.62
C ARG A 211 -11.14 -6.30 -3.05
N MET A 212 -9.88 -6.52 -2.70
CA MET A 212 -9.50 -7.74 -1.98
C MET A 212 -9.98 -7.66 -0.51
N PRO A 213 -10.19 -8.78 0.20
CA PRO A 213 -10.90 -8.77 1.50
C PRO A 213 -10.23 -8.00 2.63
N GLY A 214 -8.93 -7.74 2.52
CA GLY A 214 -8.15 -6.92 3.45
C GLY A 214 -8.14 -5.42 3.08
N TYR A 215 -8.67 -5.02 1.93
CA TYR A 215 -8.79 -3.60 1.58
C TYR A 215 -9.94 -2.99 2.38
N VAL A 216 -9.62 -1.97 3.17
CA VAL A 216 -10.59 -1.21 3.97
C VAL A 216 -10.72 0.17 3.34
N PRO A 217 -11.84 0.50 2.69
CA PRO A 217 -12.08 1.85 2.20
C PRO A 217 -12.04 2.85 3.37
N PRO A 218 -11.33 3.98 3.23
CA PRO A 218 -11.24 4.97 4.29
C PRO A 218 -12.59 5.62 4.57
N ASP A 219 -12.94 5.76 5.85
CA ASP A 219 -14.25 6.27 6.28
C ASP A 219 -14.47 7.75 5.93
N GLU A 220 -13.38 8.52 5.86
CA GLU A 220 -13.36 9.95 5.55
C GLU A 220 -13.68 10.28 4.10
N VAL A 221 -13.68 9.30 3.19
CA VAL A 221 -14.09 9.54 1.79
C VAL A 221 -15.61 9.45 1.61
N VAL A 222 -16.33 9.04 2.65
CA VAL A 222 -17.79 8.88 2.63
C VAL A 222 -18.47 10.19 2.99
N TYR A 223 -19.38 10.65 2.13
CA TYR A 223 -20.20 11.82 2.42
C TYR A 223 -21.17 11.55 3.58
N ARG A 224 -21.15 12.42 4.59
CA ARG A 224 -21.92 12.32 5.83
C ARG A 224 -22.74 13.59 6.05
N PRO A 225 -24.07 13.59 5.85
CA PRO A 225 -24.88 14.81 5.99
C PRO A 225 -24.93 15.36 7.43
N GLU A 226 -24.59 14.54 8.42
CA GLU A 226 -24.55 14.91 9.84
C GLU A 226 -23.28 15.67 10.24
N VAL A 227 -22.24 15.65 9.39
CA VAL A 227 -20.97 16.31 9.65
C VAL A 227 -21.06 17.78 9.24
N PRO A 228 -20.51 18.73 10.03
CA PRO A 228 -20.44 20.13 9.62
C PRO A 228 -19.68 20.27 8.29
N HIS A 229 -20.30 20.95 7.32
CA HIS A 229 -19.76 21.11 5.98
C HIS A 229 -19.13 22.48 5.76
N GLY A 230 -17.97 22.49 5.10
CA GLY A 230 -17.35 23.69 4.60
C GLY A 230 -18.11 24.27 3.39
N THR A 231 -17.75 25.48 3.01
CA THR A 231 -18.34 26.14 1.83
C THR A 231 -17.33 26.19 0.70
N LEU A 232 -17.79 25.90 -0.52
CA LEU A 232 -17.01 26.07 -1.74
C LEU A 232 -17.42 27.37 -2.42
N ARG A 233 -16.47 28.29 -2.60
CA ARG A 233 -16.67 29.58 -3.28
C ARG A 233 -15.85 29.62 -4.56
N ASP A 234 -16.50 29.96 -5.66
CA ASP A 234 -15.80 30.20 -6.91
C ASP A 234 -15.10 31.57 -6.87
N THR A 235 -13.88 31.64 -7.39
CA THR A 235 -13.09 32.86 -7.49
C THR A 235 -12.43 32.89 -8.87
N THR A 236 -12.73 33.92 -9.66
CA THR A 236 -12.13 34.10 -10.98
C THR A 236 -10.82 34.87 -10.85
N VAL A 237 -9.76 34.37 -11.47
CA VAL A 237 -8.45 35.01 -11.50
C VAL A 237 -7.95 35.07 -12.93
N THR A 238 -7.65 36.27 -13.40
CA THR A 238 -6.98 36.50 -14.68
C THR A 238 -5.48 36.56 -14.45
N SER A 239 -4.74 35.74 -15.18
CA SER A 239 -3.28 35.66 -15.11
C SER A 239 -2.64 36.48 -16.23
N PHE A 240 -1.78 37.42 -15.86
CA PHE A 240 -0.90 38.11 -16.79
C PHE A 240 0.17 37.16 -17.33
N PHE A 241 0.80 36.36 -16.46
CA PHE A 241 1.89 35.46 -16.87
C PHE A 241 1.47 34.39 -17.86
N LEU A 242 0.22 33.92 -17.77
CA LEU A 242 -0.29 32.83 -18.59
C LEU A 242 -1.29 33.30 -19.65
N GLY A 243 -1.63 34.59 -19.67
CA GLY A 243 -2.53 35.17 -20.65
C GLY A 243 -3.92 34.53 -20.68
N ASN A 244 -4.37 33.98 -19.54
CA ASN A 244 -5.63 33.27 -19.45
C ASN A 244 -6.41 33.63 -18.17
N THR A 245 -7.67 33.23 -18.10
CA THR A 245 -8.51 33.41 -16.93
C THR A 245 -8.99 32.05 -16.45
N ARG A 246 -8.94 31.83 -15.13
CA ARG A 246 -9.36 30.59 -14.49
C ARG A 246 -10.42 30.87 -13.44
N THR A 247 -11.41 29.99 -13.33
CA THR A 247 -12.25 29.88 -12.14
C THR A 247 -11.63 28.86 -11.23
N ILE A 248 -11.08 29.32 -10.10
CA ILE A 248 -10.60 28.46 -9.02
C ILE A 248 -11.72 28.28 -7.99
N ARG A 249 -11.65 27.23 -7.19
CA ARG A 249 -12.59 27.01 -6.10
C ARG A 249 -11.89 27.04 -4.76
N VAL A 250 -12.42 27.83 -3.84
CA VAL A 250 -11.88 28.02 -2.49
C VAL A 250 -12.82 27.34 -1.51
N TYR A 251 -12.33 26.34 -0.80
CA TYR A 251 -12.98 25.71 0.33
C TYR A 251 -12.67 26.50 1.59
N LEU A 252 -13.73 26.89 2.31
CA LEU A 252 -13.67 27.50 3.62
C LEU A 252 -14.22 26.49 4.63
N PRO A 253 -13.47 26.15 5.69
CA PRO A 253 -13.88 25.11 6.63
C PRO A 253 -15.13 25.52 7.42
N PRO A 254 -15.85 24.55 8.03
CA PRO A 254 -16.97 24.84 8.91
C PRO A 254 -16.61 25.88 9.98
N GLY A 255 -17.50 26.85 10.21
CA GLY A 255 -17.29 27.93 11.19
C GLY A 255 -16.35 29.06 10.73
N TYR A 256 -15.90 29.07 9.47
CA TYR A 256 -14.99 30.10 8.96
C TYR A 256 -15.54 31.53 9.12
N ASP A 257 -16.80 31.83 8.78
CA ASP A 257 -17.27 33.22 8.81
C ASP A 257 -17.36 33.82 10.24
N GLY A 258 -17.37 32.98 11.29
CA GLY A 258 -17.40 33.41 12.70
C GLY A 258 -16.01 33.57 13.35
N GLY A 259 -14.93 33.16 12.69
CA GLY A 259 -13.57 33.17 13.25
C GLY A 259 -12.76 34.42 12.89
N GLN A 260 -11.77 34.75 13.72
CA GLN A 260 -10.83 35.87 13.48
C GLN A 260 -9.39 35.43 13.17
N GLU A 261 -9.03 34.16 13.45
CA GLU A 261 -7.66 33.67 13.30
C GLU A 261 -7.26 33.42 11.83
N SER A 262 -6.01 33.69 11.45
CA SER A 262 -5.52 33.24 10.14
C SER A 262 -5.36 31.72 10.11
N LEU A 263 -5.89 31.06 9.09
CA LEU A 263 -5.90 29.60 8.95
C LEU A 263 -4.76 29.11 8.04
N PRO A 264 -4.29 27.85 8.22
CA PRO A 264 -3.42 27.19 7.25
C PRO A 264 -4.03 27.17 5.84
N LEU A 265 -3.15 27.03 4.84
CA LEU A 265 -3.53 26.93 3.42
C LEU A 265 -3.09 25.59 2.85
N LEU A 266 -4.00 24.94 2.12
CA LEU A 266 -3.70 23.86 1.21
C LEU A 266 -3.98 24.31 -0.23
N LEU A 267 -2.97 24.34 -1.09
CA LEU A 267 -3.12 24.56 -2.52
C LEU A 267 -3.12 23.21 -3.23
N VAL A 268 -4.20 22.90 -3.96
CA VAL A 268 -4.42 21.61 -4.61
C VAL A 268 -4.38 21.78 -6.13
N HIS A 269 -3.41 21.12 -6.78
CA HIS A 269 -3.30 21.00 -8.23
C HIS A 269 -4.38 20.08 -8.79
N ASP A 270 -4.68 20.16 -10.09
CA ASP A 270 -5.81 19.44 -10.72
C ASP A 270 -7.17 19.79 -10.10
N GLY A 271 -7.29 20.97 -9.49
CA GLY A 271 -8.28 21.31 -8.48
C GLY A 271 -9.70 20.74 -8.64
N LEU A 272 -10.34 20.93 -9.80
CA LEU A 272 -11.71 20.46 -10.03
C LEU A 272 -11.84 18.93 -10.06
N GLU A 273 -10.78 18.22 -10.45
CA GLU A 273 -10.72 16.76 -10.40
C GLU A 273 -10.55 16.27 -8.95
N TYR A 274 -9.76 16.95 -8.11
CA TYR A 274 -9.71 16.65 -6.68
C TYR A 274 -11.06 16.85 -5.98
N ILE A 275 -11.88 17.78 -6.46
CA ILE A 275 -13.24 17.96 -5.95
C ILE A 275 -14.17 16.85 -6.46
N SER A 276 -14.18 16.59 -7.77
CA SER A 276 -15.19 15.73 -8.40
C SER A 276 -14.87 14.24 -8.33
N LEU A 277 -13.59 13.86 -8.36
CA LEU A 277 -13.10 12.48 -8.39
C LEU A 277 -12.56 12.04 -7.03
N ALA A 278 -11.72 12.88 -6.39
CA ALA A 278 -11.25 12.60 -5.04
C ALA A 278 -12.20 13.03 -3.92
N GLN A 279 -13.22 13.84 -4.20
CA GLN A 279 -14.13 14.35 -3.15
C GLN A 279 -13.35 15.00 -1.99
N ALA A 280 -12.23 15.67 -2.28
CA ALA A 280 -11.31 16.16 -1.25
C ALA A 280 -11.95 17.11 -0.23
N HIS A 281 -12.98 17.86 -0.63
CA HIS A 281 -13.80 18.69 0.27
C HIS A 281 -14.57 17.87 1.32
N VAL A 282 -15.05 16.67 0.97
CA VAL A 282 -15.69 15.73 1.90
C VAL A 282 -14.66 15.17 2.88
N VAL A 283 -13.46 14.83 2.39
CA VAL A 283 -12.37 14.38 3.26
C VAL A 283 -11.98 15.48 4.25
N LEU A 284 -11.86 16.73 3.79
CA LEU A 284 -11.62 17.88 4.65
C LEU A 284 -12.70 18.04 5.73
N ASP A 285 -13.98 18.00 5.35
CA ASP A 285 -15.10 18.08 6.31
C ASP A 285 -15.01 17.00 7.38
N ASN A 286 -14.84 15.74 6.96
CA ASN A 286 -14.79 14.59 7.85
C ASN A 286 -13.58 14.64 8.80
N LEU A 287 -12.40 14.99 8.29
CA LEU A 287 -11.20 15.08 9.12
C LEU A 287 -11.25 16.27 10.10
N ILE A 288 -11.82 17.41 9.70
CA ILE A 288 -12.00 18.57 10.57
C ILE A 288 -13.02 18.25 11.68
N ALA A 289 -14.15 17.64 11.32
CA ALA A 289 -15.18 17.28 12.28
C ALA A 289 -14.72 16.20 13.27
N ALA A 290 -13.92 15.24 12.80
CA ALA A 290 -13.25 14.25 13.65
C ALA A 290 -12.06 14.83 14.45
N GLN A 291 -11.74 16.13 14.28
CA GLN A 291 -10.60 16.80 14.89
C GLN A 291 -9.24 16.14 14.57
N ARG A 292 -9.18 15.33 13.51
CA ARG A 292 -7.96 14.70 12.98
C ARG A 292 -7.06 15.76 12.36
N ILE A 293 -7.64 16.75 11.69
CA ILE A 293 -6.92 17.95 11.22
C ILE A 293 -7.51 19.23 11.82
N ARG A 294 -6.69 20.27 11.93
CA ARG A 294 -7.18 21.62 12.25
C ARG A 294 -7.89 22.23 11.03
N PRO A 295 -8.82 23.19 11.22
CA PRO A 295 -9.45 23.89 10.10
C PRO A 295 -8.42 24.50 9.14
N VAL A 296 -8.60 24.27 7.84
CA VAL A 296 -7.68 24.68 6.76
C VAL A 296 -8.48 25.29 5.61
N VAL A 297 -7.95 26.36 5.01
CA VAL A 297 -8.47 26.89 3.74
C VAL A 297 -7.85 26.08 2.61
N ALA A 298 -8.66 25.49 1.74
CA ALA A 298 -8.14 24.74 0.59
C ALA A 298 -8.48 25.45 -0.73
N VAL A 299 -7.51 25.55 -1.63
CA VAL A 299 -7.65 26.24 -2.92
C VAL A 299 -7.38 25.27 -4.04
N PHE A 300 -8.42 24.98 -4.81
CA PHE A 300 -8.41 24.02 -5.91
C PHE A 300 -8.14 24.76 -7.22
N VAL A 301 -6.93 24.58 -7.76
CA VAL A 301 -6.45 25.27 -8.96
C VAL A 301 -6.50 24.33 -10.16
N PRO A 302 -7.42 24.52 -11.13
CA PRO A 302 -7.42 23.72 -12.35
C PRO A 302 -6.28 24.18 -13.28
N PRO A 303 -5.58 23.25 -13.95
CA PRO A 303 -4.68 23.60 -15.04
C PRO A 303 -5.48 24.02 -16.29
N VAL A 304 -4.85 24.81 -17.16
CA VAL A 304 -5.37 25.07 -18.53
C VAL A 304 -4.65 24.19 -19.53
N ASP A 305 -3.32 24.12 -19.42
CA ASP A 305 -2.46 23.24 -20.21
C ASP A 305 -1.64 22.39 -19.24
N ARG A 306 -2.25 21.32 -18.73
CA ARG A 306 -1.72 20.53 -17.60
C ARG A 306 -0.29 20.08 -17.80
N THR A 307 0.04 19.56 -18.99
CA THR A 307 1.39 19.06 -19.26
C THR A 307 2.40 20.21 -19.32
N ALA A 308 2.10 21.28 -20.05
CA ALA A 308 3.04 22.40 -20.16
C ALA A 308 3.21 23.15 -18.83
N GLU A 309 2.13 23.31 -18.07
CA GLU A 309 2.12 24.01 -16.78
C GLU A 309 2.78 23.20 -15.66
N TYR A 310 2.66 21.87 -15.65
CA TYR A 310 3.12 21.07 -14.51
C TYR A 310 4.45 20.34 -14.74
N ALA A 311 4.80 20.04 -15.99
CA ALA A 311 5.99 19.25 -16.34
C ALA A 311 6.60 19.70 -17.68
N GLY A 312 6.39 20.95 -18.07
CA GLY A 312 6.81 21.43 -19.39
C GLY A 312 7.19 22.90 -19.42
N SER A 313 7.09 23.50 -20.59
CA SER A 313 7.65 24.82 -20.89
C SER A 313 7.00 25.99 -20.13
N LYS A 314 5.81 25.80 -19.54
CA LYS A 314 5.09 26.84 -18.79
C LYS A 314 5.23 26.70 -17.28
N LYS A 315 6.01 25.73 -16.77
CA LYS A 315 6.19 25.46 -15.34
C LYS A 315 6.59 26.69 -14.52
N GLU A 316 7.54 27.47 -15.04
CA GLU A 316 7.97 28.73 -14.43
C GLU A 316 6.84 29.78 -14.45
N LEU A 317 6.19 29.99 -15.60
CA LEU A 317 5.08 30.95 -15.71
C LEU A 317 3.88 30.58 -14.82
N PHE A 318 3.61 29.28 -14.68
CA PHE A 318 2.60 28.75 -13.79
C PHE A 318 2.96 29.04 -12.33
N THR A 319 4.22 28.83 -11.95
CA THR A 319 4.74 29.15 -10.61
C THR A 319 4.60 30.64 -10.30
N ARG A 320 4.97 31.52 -11.23
CA ARG A 320 4.81 32.97 -11.09
C ARG A 320 3.34 33.39 -10.95
N PHE A 321 2.43 32.82 -11.74
CA PHE A 321 1.00 33.01 -11.53
C PHE A 321 0.56 32.64 -10.11
N LEU A 322 1.00 31.49 -9.60
CA LEU A 322 0.62 31.05 -8.26
C LEU A 322 1.12 32.00 -7.18
N LEU A 323 2.37 32.44 -7.27
CA LEU A 323 3.06 33.16 -6.20
C LEU A 323 2.87 34.69 -6.27
N GLU A 324 2.87 35.27 -7.47
CA GLU A 324 2.83 36.71 -7.67
C GLU A 324 1.39 37.22 -7.91
N GLU A 325 0.48 36.37 -8.39
CA GLU A 325 -0.89 36.79 -8.73
C GLU A 325 -1.92 36.16 -7.78
N LEU A 326 -1.95 34.83 -7.71
CA LEU A 326 -3.00 34.09 -7.03
C LEU A 326 -2.87 34.18 -5.50
N LEU A 327 -1.73 33.76 -4.93
CA LEU A 327 -1.53 33.72 -3.48
C LEU A 327 -1.71 35.09 -2.81
N PRO A 328 -1.21 36.22 -3.37
CA PRO A 328 -1.47 37.54 -2.83
C PRO A 328 -2.96 37.94 -2.90
N ALA A 329 -3.65 37.60 -4.00
CA ALA A 329 -5.09 37.86 -4.13
C ALA A 329 -5.91 37.08 -3.09
N LEU A 330 -5.54 35.82 -2.84
CA LEU A 330 -6.16 34.98 -1.82
C LEU A 330 -5.93 35.53 -0.41
N CYS A 331 -4.70 35.92 -0.07
CA CYS A 331 -4.38 36.46 1.25
C CYS A 331 -5.07 37.80 1.55
N ARG A 332 -5.41 38.58 0.51
CA ARG A 332 -6.23 39.81 0.67
C ARG A 332 -7.70 39.51 0.93
N ARG A 333 -8.22 38.39 0.42
CA ARG A 333 -9.65 38.05 0.45
C ARG A 333 -10.02 37.08 1.58
N TYR A 334 -9.09 36.23 1.99
CA TYR A 334 -9.31 35.16 2.95
C TYR A 334 -8.27 35.22 4.08
N ARG A 335 -8.65 34.75 5.27
CA ARG A 335 -7.84 34.66 6.49
C ARG A 335 -6.84 33.51 6.35
N ILE A 336 -5.79 33.74 5.59
CA ILE A 336 -4.74 32.76 5.32
C ILE A 336 -3.48 33.15 6.07
N ALA A 337 -2.88 32.19 6.78
CA ALA A 337 -1.62 32.39 7.50
C ALA A 337 -0.48 32.70 6.54
N SER A 338 0.43 33.58 6.96
CA SER A 338 1.63 33.97 6.20
C SER A 338 2.81 33.00 6.38
N ASP A 339 2.83 32.25 7.48
CA ASP A 339 3.89 31.30 7.80
C ASP A 339 3.92 30.14 6.78
N PRO A 340 5.04 29.92 6.06
CA PRO A 340 5.18 28.81 5.12
C PRO A 340 4.98 27.45 5.77
N SER A 341 5.31 27.29 7.06
CA SER A 341 5.09 26.04 7.80
C SER A 341 3.61 25.67 7.92
N LEU A 342 2.70 26.63 7.70
CA LEU A 342 1.24 26.46 7.67
C LEU A 342 0.67 26.45 6.24
N ARG A 343 1.52 26.37 5.21
CA ARG A 343 1.13 26.30 3.81
C ARG A 343 1.61 25.01 3.18
N ALA A 344 0.71 24.32 2.49
CA ALA A 344 0.98 23.08 1.79
C ALA A 344 0.58 23.18 0.32
N VAL A 345 1.34 22.51 -0.54
CA VAL A 345 0.94 22.18 -1.91
C VAL A 345 0.71 20.67 -2.05
N LEU A 346 -0.31 20.30 -2.81
CA LEU A 346 -0.69 18.91 -3.02
C LEU A 346 -1.06 18.65 -4.50
N GLY A 347 -0.61 17.52 -5.04
CA GLY A 347 -1.06 17.08 -6.36
C GLY A 347 -0.67 15.64 -6.68
N ALA A 348 -1.27 15.09 -7.73
CA ALA A 348 -1.05 13.72 -8.19
C ALA A 348 -0.36 13.68 -9.56
N SER A 349 0.52 12.70 -9.81
CA SER A 349 1.22 12.55 -11.10
C SER A 349 2.01 13.82 -11.48
N ASN A 350 1.75 14.46 -12.61
CA ASN A 350 2.31 15.78 -12.93
C ASN A 350 1.93 16.86 -11.90
N GLY A 351 0.76 16.77 -11.26
CA GLY A 351 0.38 17.63 -10.13
C GLY A 351 1.34 17.47 -8.94
N GLY A 352 1.84 16.26 -8.71
CA GLY A 352 2.88 16.00 -7.71
C GLY A 352 4.25 16.54 -8.14
N ASN A 353 4.53 16.55 -9.45
CA ASN A 353 5.76 17.12 -10.01
C ASN A 353 5.82 18.64 -9.77
N ILE A 354 4.76 19.38 -10.10
CA ILE A 354 4.69 20.83 -9.83
C ILE A 354 4.69 21.13 -8.31
N ALA A 355 4.06 20.28 -7.48
CA ALA A 355 4.11 20.44 -6.03
C ALA A 355 5.55 20.33 -5.48
N LEU A 356 6.31 19.32 -5.94
CA LEU A 356 7.73 19.17 -5.60
C LEU A 356 8.59 20.31 -6.14
N TYR A 357 8.32 20.77 -7.37
CA TYR A 357 8.99 21.92 -7.97
C TYR A 357 8.79 23.18 -7.12
N LEU A 358 7.55 23.48 -6.71
CA LEU A 358 7.24 24.61 -5.83
C LEU A 358 7.96 24.51 -4.49
N GLY A 359 7.98 23.33 -3.85
CA GLY A 359 8.72 23.16 -2.60
C GLY A 359 10.22 23.38 -2.75
N LEU A 360 10.82 22.83 -3.82
CA LEU A 360 12.24 22.92 -4.10
C LEU A 360 12.69 24.36 -4.39
N HIS A 361 11.88 25.12 -5.13
CA HIS A 361 12.26 26.46 -5.61
C HIS A 361 11.69 27.59 -4.76
N HIS A 362 10.60 27.36 -4.01
CA HIS A 362 9.88 28.37 -3.24
C HIS A 362 9.51 27.92 -1.81
N PRO A 363 10.49 27.46 -1.00
CA PRO A 363 10.25 27.05 0.39
C PRO A 363 9.77 28.22 1.28
N GLU A 364 10.02 29.47 0.87
CA GLU A 364 9.50 30.69 1.50
C GLU A 364 7.98 30.89 1.29
N ALA A 365 7.38 30.17 0.35
CA ALA A 365 5.94 30.22 0.10
C ALA A 365 5.24 28.99 0.69
N PHE A 366 5.84 27.81 0.57
CA PHE A 366 5.26 26.54 1.01
C PHE A 366 6.28 25.70 1.78
N GLY A 367 6.00 25.45 3.06
CA GLY A 367 6.82 24.60 3.93
C GLY A 367 6.43 23.13 3.91
N ASN A 368 5.34 22.77 3.23
CA ASN A 368 4.81 21.41 3.18
C ASN A 368 4.47 21.00 1.73
N VAL A 369 4.85 19.79 1.35
CA VAL A 369 4.64 19.27 -0.02
C VAL A 369 4.12 17.85 0.02
N ALA A 370 2.93 17.62 -0.54
CA ALA A 370 2.41 16.29 -0.82
C ALA A 370 2.44 15.99 -2.32
N ALA A 371 3.03 14.86 -2.69
CA ALA A 371 3.09 14.44 -4.08
C ALA A 371 2.69 12.96 -4.19
N GLN A 372 1.50 12.72 -4.75
CA GLN A 372 0.91 11.39 -4.88
C GLN A 372 1.24 10.81 -6.26
N SER A 373 1.74 9.57 -6.32
CA SER A 373 2.13 8.93 -7.60
C SER A 373 2.94 9.86 -8.51
N SER A 374 3.91 10.60 -7.95
CA SER A 374 4.48 11.78 -8.60
C SER A 374 5.35 11.44 -9.82
N ASN A 375 5.17 12.20 -10.91
CA ASN A 375 6.06 12.14 -12.07
C ASN A 375 7.36 12.92 -11.83
N VAL A 376 8.13 12.54 -10.81
CA VAL A 376 9.33 13.26 -10.37
C VAL A 376 10.30 13.45 -11.53
N GLU A 377 10.46 14.68 -12.01
CA GLU A 377 11.43 14.99 -13.06
C GLU A 377 12.87 14.88 -12.54
N PRO A 378 13.83 14.45 -13.39
CA PRO A 378 15.23 14.29 -12.98
C PRO A 378 15.85 15.54 -12.35
N GLU A 379 15.48 16.73 -12.81
CA GLU A 379 15.94 18.01 -12.26
C GLU A 379 15.48 18.27 -10.83
N ILE A 380 14.25 17.85 -10.47
CA ILE A 380 13.73 17.97 -9.11
C ILE A 380 14.48 16.99 -8.19
N ALA A 381 14.66 15.74 -8.64
CA ALA A 381 15.43 14.75 -7.88
C ALA A 381 16.89 15.19 -7.68
N ALA A 382 17.52 15.77 -8.71
CA ALA A 382 18.87 16.35 -8.61
C ALA A 382 18.90 17.55 -7.65
N GLY A 383 17.91 18.44 -7.71
CA GLY A 383 17.82 19.59 -6.81
C GLY A 383 17.75 19.20 -5.33
N PHE A 384 16.97 18.17 -4.97
CA PHE A 384 16.95 17.66 -3.59
C PHE A 384 18.24 16.95 -3.18
N ARG A 385 18.91 16.27 -4.12
CA ARG A 385 20.17 15.55 -3.88
C ARG A 385 21.34 16.52 -3.67
N ASP A 386 21.48 17.46 -4.59
CA ASP A 386 22.70 18.25 -4.78
C ASP A 386 22.55 19.67 -4.20
N GLY A 387 21.32 20.18 -4.09
CA GLY A 387 21.01 21.50 -3.54
C GLY A 387 21.04 21.57 -2.01
N PRO A 388 20.95 22.78 -1.42
CA PRO A 388 20.88 22.96 0.03
C PRO A 388 19.63 22.27 0.61
N ARG A 389 19.73 21.80 1.86
CA ARG A 389 18.57 21.27 2.55
C ARG A 389 17.59 22.41 2.88
N LEU A 390 16.32 22.22 2.51
CA LEU A 390 15.27 23.20 2.69
C LEU A 390 14.41 22.91 3.93
N PRO A 391 13.73 23.92 4.52
CA PRO A 391 12.85 23.75 5.67
C PRO A 391 11.48 23.17 5.26
N LEU A 392 11.49 22.00 4.63
CA LEU A 392 10.29 21.36 4.07
C LEU A 392 9.89 20.11 4.85
N ARG A 393 8.59 19.87 4.94
CA ARG A 393 8.00 18.57 5.29
C ARG A 393 7.41 17.95 4.03
N ILE A 394 7.72 16.69 3.76
CA ILE A 394 7.37 16.05 2.48
C ILE A 394 6.55 14.80 2.74
N TYR A 395 5.43 14.67 2.03
CA TYR A 395 4.63 13.46 1.95
C TYR A 395 4.70 12.91 0.51
N LEU A 396 5.01 11.63 0.37
CA LEU A 396 5.00 10.90 -0.89
C LEU A 396 4.12 9.66 -0.75
N ASP A 397 3.40 9.31 -1.80
CA ASP A 397 2.83 7.97 -1.94
C ASP A 397 2.97 7.44 -3.36
N LEU A 398 2.80 6.12 -3.52
CA LEU A 398 2.68 5.46 -4.82
C LEU A 398 1.86 4.18 -4.72
N GLY A 399 1.25 3.78 -5.84
CA GLY A 399 0.66 2.46 -6.00
C GLY A 399 1.68 1.41 -6.48
N THR A 400 1.66 0.18 -5.97
CA THR A 400 2.53 -0.90 -6.46
C THR A 400 2.13 -1.38 -7.86
N TYR A 401 0.89 -1.08 -8.29
CA TYR A 401 0.36 -1.30 -9.64
C TYR A 401 0.31 -0.02 -10.48
N ASP A 402 1.03 1.02 -10.05
CA ASP A 402 1.16 2.28 -10.78
C ASP A 402 1.99 2.09 -12.07
N ILE A 403 2.19 3.15 -12.83
CA ILE A 403 3.00 3.19 -14.05
C ILE A 403 4.46 2.88 -13.68
N PRO A 404 5.12 1.90 -14.35
CA PRO A 404 6.49 1.49 -13.99
C PRO A 404 7.48 2.65 -13.87
N LEU A 405 7.40 3.61 -14.80
CA LEU A 405 8.24 4.82 -14.77
C LEU A 405 7.98 5.69 -13.53
N ILE A 406 6.72 5.81 -13.09
CA ILE A 406 6.35 6.57 -11.88
C ILE A 406 6.86 5.84 -10.63
N ILE A 407 6.66 4.52 -10.57
CA ILE A 407 7.17 3.69 -9.47
C ILE A 407 8.68 3.89 -9.29
N GLU A 408 9.44 3.81 -10.39
CA GLU A 408 10.89 4.02 -10.36
C GLU A 408 11.27 5.43 -9.91
N ARG A 409 10.55 6.45 -10.39
CA ARG A 409 10.82 7.86 -10.04
C ARG A 409 10.55 8.17 -8.57
N VAL A 410 9.42 7.75 -8.03
CA VAL A 410 9.08 7.97 -6.62
C VAL A 410 10.04 7.18 -5.72
N ARG A 411 10.26 5.88 -6.00
CA ARG A 411 11.21 5.05 -5.24
C ARG A 411 12.64 5.58 -5.31
N GLY A 412 13.02 6.21 -6.42
CA GLY A 412 14.33 6.87 -6.57
C GLY A 412 14.48 8.14 -5.73
N LEU A 413 13.40 8.87 -5.47
CA LEU A 413 13.42 10.11 -4.67
C LEU A 413 13.44 9.84 -3.15
N VAL A 414 12.73 8.80 -2.68
CA VAL A 414 12.65 8.45 -1.25
C VAL A 414 14.00 8.35 -0.54
N PRO A 415 15.01 7.60 -1.04
CA PRO A 415 16.32 7.52 -0.39
C PRO A 415 17.04 8.86 -0.39
N ILE A 416 16.93 9.66 -1.46
CA ILE A 416 17.51 11.01 -1.54
C ILE A 416 16.96 11.86 -0.40
N LEU A 417 15.64 11.94 -0.23
CA LEU A 417 15.02 12.77 0.81
C LEU A 417 15.37 12.27 2.22
N THR A 418 15.42 10.95 2.41
CA THR A 418 15.76 10.30 3.68
C THR A 418 17.20 10.61 4.09
N GLU A 419 18.17 10.43 3.18
CA GLU A 419 19.60 10.69 3.43
C GLU A 419 19.90 12.18 3.66
N ARG A 420 19.15 13.07 2.99
CA ARG A 420 19.22 14.53 3.22
C ARG A 420 18.49 14.95 4.51
N GLY A 421 17.80 14.02 5.17
CA GLY A 421 17.19 14.15 6.50
C GLY A 421 15.86 14.91 6.53
N TYR A 422 15.17 15.06 5.41
CA TYR A 422 13.87 15.74 5.39
C TYR A 422 12.86 15.03 6.29
N PRO A 423 12.00 15.76 7.03
CA PRO A 423 10.80 15.19 7.63
C PRO A 423 9.91 14.58 6.53
N LEU A 424 10.00 13.28 6.36
CA LEU A 424 9.38 12.52 5.27
C LEU A 424 8.34 11.54 5.81
N ARG A 425 7.15 11.55 5.22
CA ARG A 425 6.23 10.40 5.24
C ARG A 425 6.16 9.82 3.84
N CYS A 426 6.27 8.50 3.74
CA CYS A 426 6.18 7.79 2.48
C CYS A 426 5.39 6.49 2.68
N ALA A 427 4.47 6.21 1.78
CA ALA A 427 3.68 4.98 1.79
C ALA A 427 3.60 4.35 0.38
N GLU A 428 3.51 3.03 0.33
CA GLU A 428 3.17 2.30 -0.88
C GLU A 428 1.89 1.49 -0.64
N TYR A 429 0.97 1.52 -1.60
CA TYR A 429 -0.32 0.84 -1.52
C TYR A 429 -0.47 -0.17 -2.64
N HIS A 430 -1.16 -1.29 -2.40
CA HIS A 430 -1.46 -2.29 -3.44
C HIS A 430 -2.57 -1.82 -4.40
N GLU A 431 -2.37 -0.64 -4.97
CA GLU A 431 -3.29 0.10 -5.82
C GLU A 431 -2.58 0.60 -7.08
N GLY A 432 -3.34 1.16 -8.03
CA GLY A 432 -2.82 1.70 -9.29
C GLY A 432 -2.63 3.21 -9.34
N HIS A 433 -2.37 3.69 -10.56
CA HIS A 433 -2.30 5.12 -10.88
C HIS A 433 -3.72 5.71 -11.04
N SER A 434 -4.49 5.71 -9.95
CA SER A 434 -5.93 5.97 -10.01
C SER A 434 -6.41 6.99 -8.98
N TRP A 435 -7.55 7.61 -9.28
CA TRP A 435 -8.26 8.47 -8.34
C TRP A 435 -8.76 7.73 -7.11
N GLY A 436 -8.91 6.40 -7.16
CA GLY A 436 -9.21 5.58 -6.00
C GLY A 436 -8.09 5.65 -4.96
N ASN A 437 -6.85 5.45 -5.41
CA ASN A 437 -5.64 5.54 -4.60
C ASN A 437 -5.46 6.95 -4.03
N TRP A 438 -5.42 7.98 -4.88
CA TRP A 438 -5.16 9.35 -4.41
C TRP A 438 -6.22 9.86 -3.43
N ARG A 439 -7.49 9.52 -3.67
CA ARG A 439 -8.59 9.83 -2.76
C ARG A 439 -8.43 9.15 -1.41
N ALA A 440 -8.04 7.87 -1.41
CA ALA A 440 -8.00 7.06 -0.21
C ALA A 440 -6.95 7.55 0.79
N HIS A 441 -5.86 8.15 0.30
CA HIS A 441 -4.69 8.45 1.14
C HIS A 441 -4.37 9.95 1.25
N VAL A 442 -5.27 10.82 0.80
CA VAL A 442 -5.09 12.28 0.94
C VAL A 442 -5.10 12.70 2.42
N ASP A 443 -5.79 11.94 3.28
CA ASP A 443 -5.86 12.19 4.71
C ASP A 443 -4.48 12.13 5.38
N GLU A 444 -3.64 11.17 5.03
CA GLU A 444 -2.31 11.01 5.62
C GLU A 444 -1.43 12.25 5.45
N ALA A 445 -1.49 12.88 4.28
CA ALA A 445 -0.82 14.15 3.99
C ALA A 445 -1.40 15.29 4.84
N LEU A 446 -2.73 15.40 4.91
CA LEU A 446 -3.41 16.46 5.66
C LEU A 446 -3.14 16.35 7.16
N GLU A 447 -3.17 15.14 7.71
CA GLU A 447 -2.82 14.86 9.10
C GLU A 447 -1.37 15.15 9.41
N PHE A 448 -0.48 14.86 8.47
CA PHE A 448 0.93 15.17 8.64
C PHE A 448 1.14 16.67 8.74
N PHE A 449 0.57 17.46 7.82
CA PHE A 449 0.82 18.90 7.75
C PHE A 449 0.01 19.72 8.76
N PHE A 450 -1.23 19.33 9.01
CA PHE A 450 -2.20 20.12 9.77
C PHE A 450 -2.82 19.35 10.95
N PRO A 451 -2.02 18.69 11.81
CA PRO A 451 -2.53 17.80 12.84
C PRO A 451 -3.50 18.53 13.77
N GLY A 452 -4.70 17.96 13.89
CA GLY A 452 -5.77 18.44 14.76
C GLY A 452 -5.61 17.95 16.20
N PRO A 453 -6.40 18.47 17.14
CA PRO A 453 -6.33 18.11 18.55
C PRO A 453 -6.43 16.60 18.84
N ALA A 454 -7.20 15.84 18.05
CA ALA A 454 -7.33 14.39 18.25
C ALA A 454 -6.03 13.64 17.95
N LEU A 455 -5.22 14.14 17.01
CA LEU A 455 -3.88 13.62 16.71
C LEU A 455 -2.80 14.24 17.61
N ARG A 456 -3.16 15.19 18.49
CA ARG A 456 -2.23 15.74 19.51
C ARG A 456 -2.04 14.82 20.71
N VAL A 457 -2.31 13.51 20.59
CA VAL A 457 -1.80 12.52 21.53
C VAL A 457 -0.28 12.41 21.32
N GLY A 458 0.46 13.31 21.98
CA GLY A 458 1.89 13.16 22.22
C GLY A 458 2.86 13.82 21.26
N MET A 459 2.56 15.00 20.68
CA MET A 459 3.63 16.01 20.58
C MET A 459 3.71 16.70 21.94
N LEU A 460 4.25 16.00 22.93
CA LEU A 460 5.02 16.71 23.94
C LEU A 460 6.11 17.44 23.15
N GLU A 461 6.26 18.74 23.38
CA GLU A 461 7.56 19.38 23.19
C GLU A 461 8.64 18.38 23.62
N GLU A 462 9.66 18.14 22.80
CA GLU A 462 10.81 17.32 23.19
C GLU A 462 11.54 17.99 24.36
N THR A 463 10.95 17.94 25.55
CA THR A 463 11.71 17.87 26.77
C THR A 463 12.37 16.51 26.73
N LEU A 464 13.67 16.49 26.42
CA LEU A 464 14.51 15.31 26.56
C LEU A 464 14.10 14.58 27.86
N PRO A 465 13.78 13.28 27.79
CA PRO A 465 13.26 12.56 28.95
C PRO A 465 14.29 12.67 30.08
N THR A 466 13.92 13.26 31.22
CA THR A 466 14.87 13.47 32.34
C THR A 466 15.33 12.16 32.98
N THR A 467 14.59 11.07 32.74
CA THR A 467 14.91 9.72 33.19
C THR A 467 14.69 8.70 32.07
N PRO A 468 15.51 7.63 32.01
CA PRO A 468 15.31 6.54 31.06
C PRO A 468 13.96 5.86 31.27
N ARG A 469 13.32 5.42 30.19
CA ARG A 469 12.05 4.68 30.26
C ARG A 469 12.04 3.54 29.24
N VAL A 470 11.41 2.41 29.57
CA VAL A 470 11.18 1.31 28.63
C VAL A 470 9.69 0.96 28.53
N GLN A 471 9.17 0.84 27.32
CA GLN A 471 7.80 0.44 27.03
C GLN A 471 7.79 -0.62 25.92
N VAL A 472 6.89 -1.59 25.99
CA VAL A 472 6.76 -2.64 24.96
C VAL A 472 5.56 -2.37 24.07
N TYR A 473 5.70 -2.59 22.78
CA TYR A 473 4.65 -2.45 21.77
C TYR A 473 4.72 -3.57 20.72
N PRO A 474 3.61 -4.24 20.36
CA PRO A 474 2.32 -4.18 21.04
C PRO A 474 2.39 -4.83 22.44
N ASN A 475 1.53 -4.37 23.36
CA ASN A 475 1.40 -4.96 24.70
C ASN A 475 -0.09 -5.02 25.08
N PRO A 476 -0.75 -6.20 25.06
CA PRO A 476 -0.15 -7.53 24.98
C PRO A 476 0.54 -7.88 23.65
N MET A 477 1.69 -8.55 23.74
CA MET A 477 2.52 -8.98 22.61
C MET A 477 2.12 -10.39 22.15
N LYS A 478 2.06 -10.62 20.83
CA LYS A 478 1.86 -11.97 20.23
C LYS A 478 3.09 -12.39 19.43
N GLY A 479 3.96 -13.17 20.06
CA GLY A 479 5.17 -13.73 19.41
C GLY A 479 6.37 -12.79 19.32
N SER A 480 6.22 -11.57 18.81
CA SER A 480 7.31 -10.57 18.77
C SER A 480 6.79 -9.15 18.97
N GLY A 481 7.69 -8.23 19.30
CA GLY A 481 7.36 -6.84 19.56
C GLY A 481 8.62 -5.99 19.66
N THR A 482 8.41 -4.72 19.97
CA THR A 482 9.43 -3.69 20.04
C THR A 482 9.44 -3.05 21.41
N LEU A 483 10.63 -2.88 21.96
CA LEU A 483 10.90 -2.13 23.18
C LEU A 483 11.24 -0.70 22.78
N ALA A 484 10.36 0.26 23.06
CA ALA A 484 10.66 1.68 22.98
C ALA A 484 11.45 2.09 24.23
N VAL A 485 12.70 2.52 24.03
CA VAL A 485 13.63 2.95 25.07
C VAL A 485 13.83 4.45 24.96
N HIS A 486 13.38 5.19 25.96
CA HIS A 486 13.60 6.63 26.07
C HIS A 486 14.89 6.86 26.84
N LEU A 487 15.82 7.65 26.30
CA LEU A 487 17.11 7.96 26.91
C LEU A 487 17.31 9.48 27.06
N PRO A 488 17.74 9.96 28.24
CA PRO A 488 18.05 11.39 28.45
C PRO A 488 19.22 11.88 27.57
N ARG A 489 20.18 10.99 27.29
CA ARG A 489 21.41 11.27 26.53
C ARG A 489 21.82 9.99 25.80
N GLY A 490 22.64 10.13 24.74
CA GLY A 490 23.17 8.97 24.03
C GLY A 490 24.06 8.11 24.93
N THR A 491 23.72 6.83 25.09
CA THR A 491 24.44 5.90 25.96
C THR A 491 24.21 4.45 25.54
N SER A 492 25.10 3.56 25.97
CA SER A 492 24.81 2.13 25.99
C SER A 492 23.85 1.79 27.14
N PHE A 493 23.09 0.70 26.99
CA PHE A 493 22.16 0.20 27.98
C PHE A 493 21.94 -1.31 27.86
N GLU A 494 21.38 -1.93 28.90
CA GLU A 494 21.02 -3.35 28.97
C GLU A 494 19.54 -3.47 29.31
N ILE A 495 18.84 -4.43 28.68
CA ILE A 495 17.46 -4.78 29.05
C ILE A 495 17.41 -6.23 29.53
N ARG A 496 16.82 -6.45 30.70
CA ARG A 496 16.56 -7.79 31.25
C ARG A 496 15.07 -8.04 31.39
N LEU A 497 14.61 -9.19 30.91
CA LEU A 497 13.25 -9.67 31.11
C LEU A 497 13.21 -10.64 32.28
N TYR A 498 12.32 -10.39 33.23
CA TYR A 498 12.09 -11.24 34.39
C TYR A 498 10.67 -11.82 34.34
N ASP A 499 10.51 -13.07 34.76
CA ASP A 499 9.18 -13.61 35.05
C ASP A 499 8.65 -13.09 36.40
N VAL A 500 7.38 -13.37 36.72
CA VAL A 500 6.77 -12.99 38.00
C VAL A 500 7.42 -13.64 39.23
N ARG A 501 8.27 -14.66 39.05
CA ARG A 501 9.05 -15.31 40.11
C ARG A 501 10.43 -14.67 40.28
N GLY A 502 10.74 -13.60 39.52
CA GLY A 502 12.01 -12.88 39.58
C GLY A 502 13.16 -13.57 38.84
N ARG A 503 12.90 -14.63 38.05
CA ARG A 503 13.95 -15.29 37.26
C ARG A 503 14.18 -14.51 35.98
N CYS A 504 15.44 -14.22 35.66
CA CYS A 504 15.82 -13.58 34.40
C CYS A 504 15.69 -14.58 33.26
N GLN A 505 14.82 -14.27 32.30
CA GLN A 505 14.51 -15.12 31.15
C GLN A 505 15.29 -14.68 29.91
N ARG A 506 15.53 -13.36 29.75
CA ARG A 506 16.29 -12.82 28.62
C ARG A 506 17.11 -11.60 29.01
N THR A 507 18.29 -11.49 28.42
CA THR A 507 19.18 -10.33 28.50
C THR A 507 19.53 -9.81 27.11
N LEU A 508 19.12 -8.59 26.80
CA LEU A 508 19.56 -7.85 25.62
C LEU A 508 20.77 -6.99 26.01
N ARG A 509 21.96 -7.46 25.64
CA ARG A 509 23.25 -6.81 25.96
C ARG A 509 23.70 -5.87 24.84
N SER A 510 24.57 -4.93 25.19
CA SER A 510 25.27 -4.03 24.24
C SER A 510 24.34 -3.21 23.35
N CYS A 511 23.15 -2.87 23.85
CA CYS A 511 22.28 -1.94 23.14
C CYS A 511 22.87 -0.52 23.26
N ALA A 512 22.80 0.27 22.19
CA ALA A 512 23.18 1.67 22.19
C ALA A 512 22.07 2.49 21.53
N GLY A 513 21.82 3.68 22.06
CA GLY A 513 20.82 4.60 21.53
C GLY A 513 21.27 6.05 21.67
N SER A 514 20.79 6.92 20.78
CA SER A 514 20.92 8.36 20.91
C SER A 514 19.97 8.92 21.98
N ALA A 515 20.15 10.17 22.38
CA ALA A 515 19.17 10.86 23.20
C ALA A 515 17.79 10.87 22.50
N GLY A 516 16.71 10.67 23.24
CA GLY A 516 15.36 10.50 22.67
C GLY A 516 14.91 9.04 22.67
N VAL A 517 14.12 8.61 21.67
CA VAL A 517 13.53 7.27 21.62
C VAL A 517 14.36 6.35 20.71
N THR A 518 14.81 5.23 21.24
CA THR A 518 15.46 4.14 20.51
C THR A 518 14.60 2.88 20.58
N THR A 519 14.43 2.17 19.47
CA THR A 519 13.65 0.93 19.42
C THR A 519 14.55 -0.30 19.44
N VAL A 520 14.19 -1.31 20.25
CA VAL A 520 14.91 -2.59 20.33
C VAL A 520 13.93 -3.74 20.07
N TRP A 521 14.26 -4.62 19.14
CA TRP A 521 13.39 -5.74 18.79
C TRP A 521 13.42 -6.88 19.81
N LEU A 522 12.28 -7.53 20.04
CA LEU A 522 12.09 -8.63 20.97
C LEU A 522 11.28 -9.78 20.33
N ASP A 523 11.77 -11.01 20.42
CA ASP A 523 11.28 -12.20 19.68
C ASP A 523 10.59 -13.26 20.55
N ALA A 524 10.16 -12.88 21.76
CA ALA A 524 9.58 -13.75 22.78
C ALA A 524 10.33 -15.07 23.03
N ARG A 525 11.66 -15.08 22.97
CA ARG A 525 12.50 -16.24 23.36
C ARG A 525 13.36 -15.93 24.57
N ASP A 526 13.72 -16.96 25.35
CA ASP A 526 14.71 -16.86 26.44
C ASP A 526 16.15 -16.79 25.88
N ASP A 527 17.15 -16.58 26.75
CA ASP A 527 18.58 -16.51 26.35
C ASP A 527 19.11 -17.83 25.73
N ARG A 528 18.39 -18.95 25.86
CA ARG A 528 18.71 -20.24 25.26
C ARG A 528 18.01 -20.46 23.92
N GLY A 529 17.22 -19.47 23.46
CA GLY A 529 16.45 -19.52 22.22
C GLY A 529 15.11 -20.27 22.34
N PHE A 530 14.70 -20.69 23.54
CA PHE A 530 13.41 -21.33 23.74
C PHE A 530 12.28 -20.29 23.83
N PRO A 531 11.12 -20.54 23.21
CA PRO A 531 9.97 -19.63 23.30
C PRO A 531 9.48 -19.40 24.75
N LEU A 532 9.31 -18.14 25.15
CA LEU A 532 8.76 -17.70 26.45
C LEU A 532 7.28 -18.09 26.60
N GLU A 533 6.86 -18.50 27.79
CA GLU A 533 5.47 -18.88 28.09
C GLU A 533 4.54 -17.66 28.11
N SER A 534 3.24 -17.85 27.84
CA SER A 534 2.25 -16.79 28.01
C SER A 534 2.22 -16.32 29.46
N GLY A 535 2.25 -15.00 29.70
CA GLY A 535 2.31 -14.46 31.06
C GLY A 535 2.81 -13.03 31.14
N LEU A 536 2.90 -12.53 32.37
CA LEU A 536 3.44 -11.22 32.69
C LEU A 536 4.96 -11.30 32.89
N TYR A 537 5.68 -10.43 32.21
CA TYR A 537 7.12 -10.23 32.31
C TYR A 537 7.42 -8.79 32.72
N ILE A 538 8.51 -8.64 33.46
CA ILE A 538 9.03 -7.34 33.92
C ILE A 538 10.28 -7.03 33.11
N CYS A 539 10.25 -5.93 32.36
CA CYS A 539 11.38 -5.43 31.57
C CYS A 539 12.16 -4.43 32.41
N ARG A 540 13.40 -4.76 32.79
CA ARG A 540 14.29 -3.83 33.49
C ARG A 540 15.32 -3.26 32.53
N LEU A 541 15.29 -1.96 32.33
CA LEU A 541 16.32 -1.18 31.63
C LEU A 541 17.38 -0.74 32.65
N ALA A 542 18.65 -0.91 32.31
CA ALA A 542 19.79 -0.40 33.07
C ALA A 542 20.73 0.38 32.14
N ALA A 543 21.05 1.63 32.51
CA ALA A 543 22.02 2.47 31.81
C ALA A 543 23.19 2.84 32.76
N PRO A 544 24.39 3.16 32.22
CA PRO A 544 25.52 3.70 33.00
C PRO A 544 25.09 4.87 33.89
N GLY A 545 25.52 4.86 35.16
CA GLY A 545 25.10 5.85 36.17
C GLY A 545 24.01 5.36 37.13
N GLY A 546 23.65 4.07 37.11
CA GLY A 546 22.74 3.45 38.09
C GLY A 546 21.25 3.71 37.83
N ILE A 547 20.92 4.37 36.73
CA ILE A 547 19.54 4.71 36.40
C ILE A 547 18.84 3.46 35.85
N THR A 548 17.73 3.08 36.50
CA THR A 548 16.94 1.92 36.10
C THR A 548 15.48 2.28 35.89
N SER A 549 14.89 1.73 34.83
CA SER A 549 13.45 1.82 34.57
C SER A 549 12.86 0.43 34.47
N VAL A 550 11.59 0.32 34.85
CA VAL A 550 10.84 -0.93 34.79
C VAL A 550 9.62 -0.75 33.90
N GLY A 551 9.50 -1.61 32.89
CA GLY A 551 8.33 -1.75 32.03
C GLY A 551 7.63 -3.09 32.27
N ARG A 552 6.37 -3.18 31.87
CA ARG A 552 5.58 -4.44 31.92
C ARG A 552 5.37 -4.95 30.52
N LEU A 553 5.47 -6.27 30.34
CA LEU A 553 5.21 -6.99 29.10
C LEU A 553 4.21 -8.11 29.39
N ILE A 554 3.07 -8.10 28.71
CA ILE A 554 2.11 -9.20 28.72
C ILE A 554 2.33 -9.98 27.42
N LEU A 555 2.72 -11.25 27.52
CA LEU A 555 2.86 -12.13 26.37
C LEU A 555 1.65 -13.04 26.26
N LEU A 556 0.98 -12.99 25.11
CA LEU A 556 -0.10 -13.89 24.73
C LEU A 556 0.36 -14.75 23.55
N ARG A 557 0.27 -16.07 23.68
CA ARG A 557 0.40 -16.96 22.52
C ARG A 557 -0.94 -17.24 21.88
#